data_AF-A0A936D1K9-F1
#
_entry.id   AF-A0A936D1K9-F1
#
_cell.length_a   1.000
_cell.length_b   1.000
_cell.length_c   1.000
_cell.angle_alpha   90.00
_cell.angle_beta   90.00
_cell.angle_gamma   90.00
#
_symmetry.space_group_name_H-M   'P 1'
#
loop_
_entity.id
_entity.type
_entity.pdbx_description
1 polymer ?
#
loop_
_entity_poly.entity_id
_entity_poly.type
_entity_poly.pdbx_seq_one_letter_code
_entity_poly.pdbx_strand_id
1 'polypeptide(L)'
;MSLINDMLRDLSQQHSSSTENSLLLNDVQTATWEREKIAHFFQYSRMPLVLISLLVFLIGYGISQYISNQDFSSLLRESSSVESTPSSQTVGNLQQTVAQGVPIEQNSSVQTDKIYFLIDQASRAMTLDRLTSPENDNAYFYYQELLKLDANNPVAIAGLKKKITDRYLQMADRFIQKITYRKPVFI
;
A
#
# COMPACT_ATOMS: atom_id res chain seq x y z
N MET A 1 31.23 51.68 57.33
CA MET A 1 30.88 50.36 56.76
C MET A 1 31.00 50.48 55.24
N SER A 2 31.74 49.57 54.62
CA SER A 2 32.56 49.82 53.43
C SER A 2 31.79 49.78 52.11
N LEU A 3 32.00 50.78 51.23
CA LEU A 3 31.53 50.87 49.83
C LEU A 3 31.92 49.62 49.00
N ILE A 4 32.96 48.92 49.44
CA ILE A 4 33.44 47.67 48.84
C ILE A 4 32.41 46.53 49.00
N ASN A 5 31.66 46.51 50.11
CA ASN A 5 30.67 45.46 50.37
C ASN A 5 29.40 45.59 49.50
N ASP A 6 29.03 46.80 49.10
CA ASP A 6 27.89 47.03 48.20
C ASP A 6 28.24 46.73 46.73
N MET A 7 29.46 47.03 46.29
CA MET A 7 29.91 46.67 44.94
C MET A 7 30.05 45.15 44.75
N LEU A 8 30.45 44.41 45.78
CA LEU A 8 30.51 42.94 45.74
C LEU A 8 29.13 42.28 45.66
N ARG A 9 28.09 42.96 46.16
CA ARG A 9 26.71 42.48 46.08
C ARG A 9 26.14 42.60 44.67
N ASP A 10 26.49 43.66 43.94
CA ASP A 10 25.99 43.94 42.59
C ASP A 10 26.64 43.04 41.52
N LEU A 11 27.95 42.77 41.65
CA LEU A 11 28.65 41.81 40.78
C LEU A 11 28.09 40.38 40.87
N SER A 12 27.52 39.99 42.03
CA SER A 12 26.89 38.68 42.18
C SER A 12 25.58 38.52 41.40
N GLN A 13 24.92 39.62 41.03
CA GLN A 13 23.68 39.59 40.25
C GLN A 13 23.92 39.71 38.74
N GLN A 14 25.04 40.29 38.31
CA GLN A 14 25.37 40.50 36.89
C GLN A 14 25.72 39.19 36.14
N HIS A 15 26.09 38.11 36.83
CA HIS A 15 26.42 36.82 36.18
C HIS A 15 25.20 35.95 35.78
N SER A 16 23.97 36.37 36.08
CA SER A 16 22.77 35.59 35.75
C SER A 16 22.12 35.93 34.40
N SER A 17 22.47 37.04 33.75
CA SER A 17 21.78 37.53 32.54
C SER A 17 22.59 37.43 31.23
N SER A 18 23.82 36.92 31.28
CA SER A 18 24.69 36.80 30.09
C SER A 18 24.70 35.42 29.44
N THR A 19 24.10 34.39 30.07
CA THR A 19 24.07 33.01 29.54
C THR A 19 22.73 32.65 28.87
N GLU A 20 21.64 33.36 29.16
CA GLU A 20 20.34 33.10 28.52
C GLU A 20 20.23 33.66 27.10
N ASN A 21 20.98 34.72 26.76
CA ASN A 21 20.96 35.32 25.42
C ASN A 21 21.82 34.56 24.39
N SER A 22 22.68 33.63 24.81
CA SER A 22 23.48 32.79 23.91
C SER A 22 22.78 31.53 23.40
N LEU A 23 21.61 31.18 23.95
CA LEU A 23 20.82 30.03 23.47
C LEU A 23 19.71 30.43 22.48
N LEU A 24 19.39 31.71 22.34
CA LEU A 24 18.33 32.19 21.44
C LEU A 24 18.84 32.84 20.15
N LEU A 25 20.16 32.89 19.92
CA LEU A 25 20.76 33.48 18.71
C LEU A 25 21.37 32.45 17.73
N ASN A 26 21.31 31.14 18.03
CA ASN A 26 21.75 30.10 17.10
C ASN A 26 20.62 29.46 16.28
N ASP A 27 19.34 29.76 16.58
CA ASP A 27 18.20 29.14 15.90
C ASP A 27 17.67 29.95 14.69
N VAL A 28 18.15 31.19 14.50
CA VAL A 28 17.68 32.05 13.40
C VAL A 28 18.63 32.03 12.19
N GLN A 29 19.82 31.43 12.29
CA GLN A 29 20.83 31.45 11.23
C GLN A 29 20.87 30.19 10.34
N THR A 30 20.09 29.16 10.65
CA THR A 30 20.10 27.88 9.91
C THR A 30 18.96 27.72 8.89
N ALA A 31 18.01 28.67 8.81
CA ALA A 31 16.80 28.52 7.99
C ALA A 31 16.78 29.36 6.69
N THR A 32 17.93 29.80 6.17
CA THR A 32 17.98 30.61 4.93
C THR A 32 18.72 29.96 3.76
N TRP A 33 19.34 28.79 3.94
CA TRP A 33 20.23 28.18 2.93
C TRP A 33 19.57 27.25 1.89
N GLU A 34 18.24 27.08 1.90
CA GLU A 34 17.52 26.20 0.95
C GLU A 34 16.78 26.94 -0.17
N ARG A 35 16.75 28.28 -0.19
CA ARG A 35 15.94 29.02 -1.19
C ARG A 35 16.59 29.18 -2.56
N GLU A 36 17.89 28.91 -2.72
CA GLU A 36 18.55 29.04 -4.04
C GLU A 36 18.67 27.72 -4.83
N LYS A 37 18.57 26.55 -4.18
CA LYS A 37 18.64 25.27 -4.92
C LYS A 37 17.35 24.91 -5.65
N ILE A 38 16.25 25.58 -5.35
CA ILE A 38 14.93 25.30 -5.92
C ILE A 38 14.74 26.00 -7.29
N ALA A 39 15.63 26.89 -7.70
CA ALA A 39 15.51 27.61 -8.98
C ALA A 39 15.99 26.81 -10.21
N HIS A 40 16.88 25.82 -10.06
CA HIS A 40 17.34 25.00 -11.19
C HIS A 40 16.50 23.74 -11.45
N PHE A 41 15.64 23.33 -10.51
CA PHE A 41 14.84 22.12 -10.67
C PHE A 41 13.67 22.28 -11.66
N PHE A 42 13.27 23.52 -11.96
CA PHE A 42 12.13 23.83 -12.85
C PHE A 42 12.49 24.03 -14.33
N GLN A 43 13.73 23.75 -14.75
CA GLN A 43 14.17 23.94 -16.14
C GLN A 43 14.00 22.69 -17.03
N TYR A 44 13.28 21.66 -16.57
CA TYR A 44 12.89 20.46 -17.33
C TYR A 44 11.45 20.51 -17.86
N SER A 45 11.05 21.68 -18.37
CA SER A 45 9.65 22.06 -18.57
C SER A 45 8.85 21.28 -19.62
N ARG A 46 9.42 20.41 -20.49
CA ARG A 46 8.61 19.67 -21.50
C ARG A 46 8.99 18.21 -21.83
N MET A 47 10.16 17.71 -21.44
CA MET A 47 10.57 16.34 -21.80
C MET A 47 9.95 15.19 -20.98
N PRO A 48 9.66 15.30 -19.65
CA PRO A 48 9.17 14.14 -18.90
C PRO A 48 7.73 13.75 -19.29
N LEU A 49 6.90 14.69 -19.72
CA LEU A 49 5.52 14.42 -20.14
C LEU A 49 5.44 13.59 -21.43
N VAL A 50 6.37 13.79 -22.36
CA VAL A 50 6.40 13.03 -23.62
C VAL A 50 6.80 11.57 -23.36
N LEU A 51 7.77 11.35 -22.47
CA LEU A 51 8.19 10.00 -22.09
C LEU A 51 7.09 9.24 -21.34
N ILE A 52 6.37 9.91 -20.43
CA ILE A 52 5.22 9.32 -19.73
C ILE A 52 4.10 8.99 -20.73
N SER A 53 3.80 9.89 -21.67
CA SER A 53 2.80 9.66 -22.71
C SER A 53 3.17 8.45 -23.60
N LEU A 54 4.44 8.35 -23.99
CA LEU A 54 4.95 7.24 -24.82
C LEU A 54 4.91 5.90 -24.06
N LEU A 55 5.21 5.90 -22.76
CA LEU A 55 5.10 4.73 -21.90
C LEU A 55 3.65 4.24 -21.80
N VAL A 56 2.70 5.16 -21.58
CA VAL A 56 1.26 4.84 -21.51
C VAL A 56 0.76 4.33 -22.87
N PHE A 57 1.22 4.92 -23.97
CA PHE A 57 0.86 4.48 -25.32
C PHE A 57 1.38 3.07 -25.64
N LEU A 58 2.61 2.74 -25.24
CA LEU A 58 3.17 1.39 -25.41
C LEU A 58 2.38 0.33 -24.62
N ILE A 59 1.98 0.66 -23.39
CA ILE A 59 1.17 -0.24 -22.55
C ILE A 59 -0.22 -0.43 -23.17
N GLY A 60 -0.90 0.65 -23.57
CA GLY A 60 -2.22 0.58 -24.20
C GLY A 60 -2.22 -0.15 -25.54
N TYR A 61 -1.20 0.08 -26.38
CA TYR A 61 -1.05 -0.59 -27.67
C TYR A 61 -0.75 -2.10 -27.49
N GLY A 62 0.05 -2.47 -26.49
CA GLY A 62 0.33 -3.86 -26.14
C GLY A 62 -0.92 -4.63 -25.70
N ILE A 63 -1.80 -4.02 -24.90
CA ILE A 63 -3.06 -4.63 -24.48
C ILE A 63 -4.00 -4.85 -25.68
N SER A 64 -4.02 -3.91 -26.64
CA SER A 64 -4.87 -4.00 -27.83
C SER A 64 -4.52 -5.18 -28.75
N GLN A 65 -3.23 -5.46 -28.95
CA GLN A 65 -2.78 -6.62 -29.73
C GLN A 65 -2.97 -7.97 -29.01
N TYR A 66 -3.06 -7.96 -27.68
CA TYR A 66 -3.19 -9.19 -26.88
C TYR A 66 -4.63 -9.71 -26.81
N ILE A 67 -5.63 -8.82 -26.89
CA ILE A 67 -7.05 -9.20 -26.74
C ILE A 67 -7.63 -9.82 -28.02
N SER A 68 -7.02 -9.63 -29.20
CA SER A 68 -7.55 -10.15 -30.47
C SER A 68 -7.49 -11.69 -30.62
N ASN A 69 -6.81 -12.40 -29.73
CA ASN A 69 -6.60 -13.86 -29.82
C ASN A 69 -7.44 -14.69 -28.84
N GLN A 70 -8.37 -14.09 -28.10
CA GLN A 70 -9.31 -14.86 -27.29
C GLN A 70 -10.67 -14.93 -28.00
N ASP A 71 -10.80 -15.91 -28.89
CA ASP A 71 -12.08 -16.38 -29.40
C ASP A 71 -12.91 -16.95 -28.23
N PHE A 72 -13.65 -16.07 -27.56
CA PHE A 72 -14.59 -16.40 -26.48
C PHE A 72 -15.89 -17.07 -26.99
N SER A 73 -15.95 -17.39 -28.28
CA SER A 73 -17.15 -17.87 -28.99
C SER A 73 -17.48 -19.35 -28.72
N SER A 74 -16.60 -20.11 -28.07
CA SER A 74 -16.75 -21.55 -27.84
C SER A 74 -17.38 -21.92 -26.49
N LEU A 75 -17.48 -20.98 -25.53
CA LEU A 75 -17.92 -21.27 -24.16
C LEU A 75 -19.43 -21.15 -23.93
N LEU A 76 -20.21 -20.75 -24.93
CA LEU A 76 -21.66 -20.51 -24.80
C LEU A 76 -22.54 -21.48 -25.61
N ARG A 77 -21.97 -22.55 -26.18
CA ARG A 77 -22.73 -23.51 -27.00
C ARG A 77 -23.02 -24.86 -26.31
N GLU A 78 -22.56 -25.04 -25.07
CA GLU A 78 -22.68 -26.33 -24.37
C GLU A 78 -23.23 -26.14 -22.94
N SER A 79 -24.34 -25.43 -22.80
CA SER A 79 -25.06 -25.34 -21.51
C SER A 79 -26.58 -25.42 -21.66
N SER A 80 -27.09 -25.91 -22.80
CA SER A 80 -28.52 -26.04 -23.05
C SER A 80 -28.86 -27.34 -23.77
N SER A 81 -28.69 -28.47 -23.10
CA SER A 81 -29.61 -29.61 -23.19
C SER A 81 -29.20 -30.74 -22.21
N VAL A 82 -30.21 -31.49 -21.75
CA VAL A 82 -30.16 -32.70 -20.89
C VAL A 82 -30.18 -32.38 -19.39
N GLU A 83 -31.32 -32.24 -18.69
CA GLU A 83 -32.50 -33.12 -18.53
C GLU A 83 -32.16 -34.52 -17.95
N SER A 84 -32.11 -34.59 -16.62
CA SER A 84 -32.73 -35.59 -15.73
C SER A 84 -32.65 -37.13 -16.01
N THR A 85 -31.74 -37.80 -15.29
CA THR A 85 -31.89 -39.13 -14.60
C THR A 85 -31.90 -40.46 -15.43
N PRO A 86 -31.85 -41.67 -14.83
CA PRO A 86 -30.62 -42.48 -14.65
C PRO A 86 -30.73 -43.96 -15.12
N SER A 87 -29.64 -44.65 -15.50
CA SER A 87 -29.53 -46.14 -15.38
C SER A 87 -28.17 -46.74 -15.77
N SER A 88 -27.68 -47.59 -14.86
CA SER A 88 -26.95 -48.86 -15.00
C SER A 88 -25.81 -49.10 -16.01
N GLN A 89 -24.66 -49.43 -15.40
CA GLN A 89 -23.79 -50.60 -15.66
C GLN A 89 -22.93 -50.63 -16.93
N THR A 90 -21.61 -50.60 -16.73
CA THR A 90 -20.69 -51.56 -17.36
C THR A 90 -19.62 -51.95 -16.36
N VAL A 91 -19.72 -53.19 -15.87
CA VAL A 91 -18.65 -53.93 -15.22
C VAL A 91 -17.80 -54.54 -16.33
N GLY A 92 -16.47 -54.41 -16.26
CA GLY A 92 -15.55 -55.26 -17.02
C GLY A 92 -14.34 -54.53 -17.61
N ASN A 93 -13.26 -54.40 -16.84
CA ASN A 93 -11.95 -54.99 -17.20
C ASN A 93 -10.93 -54.69 -16.09
N LEU A 94 -10.49 -55.76 -15.43
CA LEU A 94 -9.45 -55.81 -14.41
C LEU A 94 -8.06 -55.87 -15.09
N GLN A 95 -7.15 -55.04 -14.57
CA GLN A 95 -5.68 -55.18 -14.52
C GLN A 95 -4.91 -55.51 -15.82
N GLN A 96 -3.97 -54.64 -16.20
CA GLN A 96 -2.55 -54.77 -15.82
C GLN A 96 -1.67 -53.73 -16.53
N THR A 97 -1.16 -52.74 -15.78
CA THR A 97 0.23 -52.26 -15.91
C THR A 97 0.61 -51.66 -14.56
N VAL A 98 1.42 -52.44 -13.84
CA VAL A 98 2.07 -52.10 -12.58
C VAL A 98 3.35 -51.32 -12.89
N ALA A 99 3.71 -50.42 -11.98
CA ALA A 99 5.01 -49.77 -11.83
C ALA A 99 5.35 -48.63 -12.80
N GLN A 100 5.01 -47.41 -12.37
CA GLN A 100 5.94 -46.28 -12.28
C GLN A 100 5.37 -45.27 -11.26
N GLY A 101 6.14 -44.98 -10.22
CA GLY A 101 5.70 -44.20 -9.05
C GLY A 101 5.28 -42.78 -9.43
N VAL A 102 4.09 -42.41 -8.97
CA VAL A 102 3.53 -41.06 -9.03
C VAL A 102 4.06 -40.27 -7.83
N PRO A 103 4.84 -39.18 -8.00
CA PRO A 103 5.09 -38.22 -6.92
C PRO A 103 4.10 -37.06 -7.09
N ILE A 104 2.89 -37.18 -6.54
CA ILE A 104 1.89 -36.09 -6.58
C ILE A 104 1.17 -36.04 -5.24
N GLU A 105 1.54 -35.08 -4.37
CA GLU A 105 0.66 -34.47 -3.34
C GLU A 105 1.30 -33.37 -2.46
N GLN A 106 2.50 -32.83 -2.75
CA GLN A 106 3.13 -31.81 -1.88
C GLN A 106 2.90 -30.34 -2.30
N ASN A 107 2.55 -30.05 -3.56
CA ASN A 107 2.51 -28.67 -4.06
C ASN A 107 1.22 -27.92 -3.67
N SER A 108 0.08 -28.63 -3.64
CA SER A 108 -1.23 -28.01 -3.38
C SER A 108 -1.39 -27.54 -1.94
N SER A 109 -0.90 -28.29 -0.95
CA SER A 109 -0.97 -27.90 0.47
C SER A 109 -0.11 -26.67 0.78
N VAL A 110 1.12 -26.62 0.25
CA VAL A 110 2.04 -25.50 0.45
C VAL A 110 1.50 -24.19 -0.13
N GLN A 111 0.84 -24.26 -1.30
CA GLN A 111 0.23 -23.08 -1.91
C GLN A 111 -0.96 -22.56 -1.09
N THR A 112 -1.79 -23.46 -0.58
CA THR A 112 -2.91 -23.13 0.30
C THR A 112 -2.42 -22.46 1.60
N ASP A 113 -1.36 -22.97 2.22
CA ASP A 113 -0.77 -22.35 3.42
C ASP A 113 -0.26 -20.93 3.14
N LYS A 114 0.40 -20.74 2.00
CA LYS A 114 0.89 -19.41 1.58
C LYS A 114 -0.26 -18.42 1.33
N ILE A 115 -1.36 -18.89 0.74
CA ILE A 115 -2.57 -18.08 0.54
C ILE A 115 -3.13 -17.61 1.89
N TYR A 116 -3.29 -18.51 2.86
CA TYR A 116 -3.80 -18.15 4.18
C TYR A 116 -2.87 -17.18 4.91
N PHE A 117 -1.56 -17.41 4.83
CA PHE A 117 -0.57 -16.49 5.38
C PHE A 117 -0.72 -15.06 4.81
N LEU A 118 -0.85 -14.92 3.49
CA LEU A 118 -1.00 -13.61 2.86
C LEU A 118 -2.31 -12.91 3.23
N ILE A 119 -3.43 -13.66 3.34
CA ILE A 119 -4.71 -13.11 3.80
C ILE A 119 -4.58 -12.56 5.22
N ASP A 120 -3.92 -13.31 6.12
CA ASP A 120 -3.72 -12.92 7.51
C ASP A 120 -2.81 -11.68 7.63
N GLN A 121 -1.72 -11.62 6.87
CA GLN A 121 -0.87 -10.42 6.82
C GLN A 121 -1.61 -9.20 6.27
N ALA A 122 -2.40 -9.36 5.20
CA ALA A 122 -3.22 -8.28 4.66
C ALA A 122 -4.23 -7.76 5.71
N SER A 123 -4.86 -8.66 6.46
CA SER A 123 -5.78 -8.30 7.54
C SER A 123 -5.08 -7.53 8.67
N ARG A 124 -3.90 -8.00 9.10
CA ARG A 124 -3.09 -7.28 10.10
C ARG A 124 -2.70 -5.88 9.62
N ALA A 125 -2.21 -5.76 8.39
CA ALA A 125 -1.83 -4.47 7.82
C ALA A 125 -3.03 -3.50 7.74
N MET A 126 -4.23 -4.00 7.41
CA MET A 126 -5.48 -3.21 7.46
C MET A 126 -5.79 -2.72 8.87
N THR A 127 -5.65 -3.56 9.89
CA THR A 127 -5.89 -3.17 11.30
C THR A 127 -4.88 -2.14 11.79
N LEU A 128 -3.63 -2.21 11.32
CA LEU A 128 -2.56 -1.27 11.65
C LEU A 128 -2.56 0.01 10.79
N ASP A 129 -3.58 0.21 9.94
CA ASP A 129 -3.67 1.32 8.98
C ASP A 129 -2.47 1.42 8.01
N ARG A 130 -1.73 0.32 7.83
CA ARG A 130 -0.67 0.16 6.82
C ARG A 130 -1.30 -0.19 5.48
N LEU A 131 -2.01 0.75 4.87
CA LEU A 131 -2.84 0.48 3.69
C LEU A 131 -2.02 0.38 2.41
N THR A 132 -1.16 1.38 2.15
CA THR A 132 -0.27 1.45 0.97
C THR A 132 1.17 1.81 1.35
N SER A 133 1.47 1.89 2.65
CA SER A 133 2.78 2.21 3.20
C SER A 133 2.96 1.51 4.55
N PRO A 134 4.20 1.14 4.94
CA PRO A 134 5.46 1.25 4.18
C PRO A 134 5.51 0.31 2.97
N GLU A 135 6.51 0.48 2.09
CA GLU A 135 6.71 -0.42 0.95
C GLU A 135 6.89 -1.88 1.41
N ASN A 136 6.31 -2.84 0.69
CA ASN A 136 6.44 -4.28 0.94
C ASN A 136 5.93 -4.79 2.31
N ASP A 137 5.34 -3.94 3.14
CA ASP A 137 4.70 -4.29 4.41
C ASP A 137 3.43 -3.46 4.60
N ASN A 138 2.47 -3.68 3.70
CA ASN A 138 1.18 -3.01 3.70
C ASN A 138 0.09 -3.92 3.08
N ALA A 139 -1.17 -3.57 3.33
CA ALA A 139 -2.33 -4.36 2.89
C ALA A 139 -2.37 -4.51 1.36
N TYR A 140 -2.09 -3.43 0.62
CA TYR A 140 -2.04 -3.44 -0.84
C TYR A 140 -1.03 -4.47 -1.37
N PHE A 141 0.19 -4.48 -0.82
CA PHE A 141 1.26 -5.42 -1.17
C PHE A 141 0.81 -6.87 -0.96
N TYR A 142 0.28 -7.21 0.22
CA TYR A 142 -0.15 -8.57 0.50
C TYR A 142 -1.30 -9.05 -0.40
N TYR A 143 -2.26 -8.18 -0.73
CA TYR A 143 -3.31 -8.53 -1.69
C TYR A 143 -2.76 -8.71 -3.11
N GLN A 144 -1.77 -7.93 -3.54
CA GLN A 144 -1.11 -8.14 -4.83
C GLN A 144 -0.35 -9.47 -4.87
N GLU A 145 0.40 -9.80 -3.81
CA GLU A 145 1.07 -11.10 -3.70
C GLU A 145 0.08 -12.27 -3.73
N LEU A 146 -1.09 -12.10 -3.10
CA LEU A 146 -2.16 -13.10 -3.15
C LEU A 146 -2.69 -13.30 -4.57
N LEU A 147 -2.86 -12.22 -5.35
CA LEU A 147 -3.28 -12.30 -6.76
C LEU A 147 -2.24 -12.94 -7.68
N LYS A 148 -0.95 -12.88 -7.32
CA LYS A 148 0.10 -13.61 -8.07
C LYS A 148 -0.02 -15.12 -7.89
N LEU A 149 -0.54 -15.58 -6.75
CA LEU A 149 -0.76 -17.00 -6.46
C LEU A 149 -2.12 -17.49 -6.95
N ASP A 150 -3.15 -16.65 -6.84
CA ASP A 150 -4.52 -16.92 -7.27
C ASP A 150 -5.12 -15.64 -7.86
N ALA A 151 -5.07 -15.52 -9.18
CA ALA A 151 -5.49 -14.33 -9.92
C ALA A 151 -6.99 -14.02 -9.77
N ASN A 152 -7.81 -15.01 -9.41
CA ASN A 152 -9.25 -14.85 -9.24
C ASN A 152 -9.67 -14.87 -7.77
N ASN A 153 -8.73 -14.69 -6.84
CA ASN A 153 -9.01 -14.75 -5.42
C ASN A 153 -10.00 -13.64 -5.01
N PRO A 154 -11.23 -13.98 -4.56
CA PRO A 154 -12.24 -12.97 -4.28
C PRO A 154 -11.85 -12.08 -3.08
N VAL A 155 -11.07 -12.61 -2.13
CA VAL A 155 -10.61 -11.86 -0.95
C VAL A 155 -9.64 -10.75 -1.36
N ALA A 156 -8.69 -11.06 -2.24
CA ALA A 156 -7.72 -10.08 -2.73
C ALA A 156 -8.37 -8.98 -3.58
N ILE A 157 -9.25 -9.37 -4.51
CA ILE A 157 -9.98 -8.44 -5.38
C ILE A 157 -10.84 -7.49 -4.53
N ALA A 158 -11.59 -8.03 -3.56
CA ALA A 158 -12.40 -7.22 -2.66
C ALA A 158 -11.53 -6.34 -1.74
N GLY A 159 -10.38 -6.86 -1.31
CA GLY A 159 -9.38 -6.12 -0.52
C GLY A 159 -8.92 -4.85 -1.22
N LEU A 160 -8.45 -5.00 -2.46
CA LEU A 160 -7.93 -3.90 -3.28
C LEU A 160 -9.01 -2.91 -3.72
N LYS A 161 -10.19 -3.39 -4.15
CA LYS A 161 -11.24 -2.51 -4.71
C LYS A 161 -12.05 -1.80 -3.65
N LYS A 162 -12.34 -2.47 -2.54
CA LYS A 162 -13.32 -2.00 -1.55
C LYS A 162 -12.70 -1.73 -0.19
N LYS A 163 -12.04 -2.72 0.42
CA LYS A 163 -11.61 -2.60 1.83
C LYS A 163 -10.64 -1.45 2.07
N ILE A 164 -9.61 -1.31 1.23
CA ILE A 164 -8.63 -0.23 1.35
C ILE A 164 -9.31 1.15 1.19
N THR A 165 -10.15 1.29 0.17
CA THR A 165 -10.91 2.51 -0.11
C THR A 165 -11.80 2.90 1.07
N ASP A 166 -12.62 1.95 1.55
CA ASP A 166 -13.53 2.16 2.69
C ASP A 166 -12.77 2.61 3.94
N ARG A 167 -11.57 2.06 4.16
CA ARG A 167 -10.75 2.43 5.31
C ARG A 167 -10.23 3.86 5.21
N TYR A 168 -9.76 4.28 4.03
CA TYR A 168 -9.37 5.68 3.81
C TYR A 168 -10.54 6.65 4.01
N LEU A 169 -11.73 6.30 3.53
CA LEU A 169 -12.93 7.11 3.73
C LEU A 169 -13.25 7.28 5.22
N GLN A 170 -13.23 6.20 6.00
CA GLN A 170 -13.42 6.26 7.45
C GLN A 170 -12.37 7.14 8.14
N MET A 171 -11.12 7.10 7.70
CA MET A 171 -10.07 7.98 8.26
C MET A 171 -10.38 9.44 7.93
N ALA A 172 -10.73 9.75 6.68
CA ALA A 172 -11.08 11.11 6.26
C ALA A 172 -12.26 11.68 7.07
N ASP A 173 -13.32 10.89 7.26
CA ASP A 173 -14.48 11.30 8.05
C ASP A 173 -14.11 11.63 9.50
N ARG A 174 -13.24 10.83 10.13
CA ARG A 174 -12.75 11.10 11.49
C ARG A 174 -11.94 12.39 11.57
N PHE A 175 -11.11 12.67 10.55
CA PHE A 175 -10.35 13.92 10.49
C PHE A 175 -11.26 15.14 10.32
N ILE A 176 -12.26 15.06 9.43
CA ILE A 176 -13.23 16.14 9.21
C ILE A 176 -14.04 16.42 10.47
N GLN A 177 -14.54 15.37 11.14
CA GLN A 177 -15.27 15.51 12.40
C GLN A 177 -14.43 16.24 13.46
N LYS A 178 -13.18 15.83 13.65
CA LYS A 178 -12.26 16.46 14.60
C LYS A 178 -12.04 17.96 14.31
N ILE A 179 -11.97 18.34 13.04
CA ILE A 179 -11.85 19.76 12.64
C ILE A 179 -13.12 20.53 12.97
N THR A 180 -14.30 19.98 12.65
CA THR A 180 -15.60 20.64 12.88
C THR A 180 -15.86 20.93 14.35
N TYR A 181 -15.52 20.02 15.27
CA TYR A 181 -15.70 20.23 16.72
C TYR A 181 -14.68 21.19 17.36
N ARG A 182 -13.63 21.62 16.63
CA ARG A 182 -12.60 22.53 17.15
C ARG A 182 -12.90 24.02 16.91
N LYS A 183 -14.05 24.38 16.30
CA LYS A 183 -14.43 25.80 16.19
C LYS A 183 -14.88 26.31 17.56
N PRO A 184 -14.16 27.27 18.21
CA PRO A 184 -14.66 27.88 19.42
C PRO A 184 -15.94 28.65 19.10
N VAL A 185 -16.99 28.40 19.86
CA VAL A 185 -18.16 29.29 19.92
C VAL A 185 -17.69 30.52 20.68
N PHE A 186 -17.39 31.59 19.96
CA PHE A 186 -17.23 32.91 20.60
C PHE A 186 -18.63 33.38 20.98
N ILE A 187 -18.94 33.31 22.27
CA ILE A 187 -20.11 33.92 22.90
C ILE A 187 -19.74 35.33 23.35
#